data_AF-A0A136LF65-F1
#
_entry.id   AF-A0A136LF65-F1
#
_cell.length_a   1.000
_cell.length_b   1.000
_cell.length_c   1.000
_cell.angle_alpha   90.00
_cell.angle_beta   90.00
_cell.angle_gamma   90.00
#
_symmetry.space_group_name_H-M   'P 1'
#
loop_
_entity.id
_entity.type
_entity.pdbx_description
1 polymer ?
#
loop_
_entity_poly.entity_id
_entity_poly.type
_entity_poly.pdbx_seq_one_letter_code
_entity_poly.pdbx_strand_id
1 'polypeptide(L)'
;MSETISQETINAFVVAAHHDLPKVKEMLAEEPGLLNESAEWLEMPIQAAAHTGQREIAQYLLDQGAVLDICTAAMMGFEDDVNAILAEDPSAAQATGAHEIPLMFFPAIGNNIAIAEKLLAAGADINAGEGGNTALHGAVGSGHLEMVRWLLAHDANPYALDFNGKMPIDLAEAEHFTEIADLLRPYMQTE
;
A
#
# COMPACT_ATOMS: atom_id res chain seq x y z
N MET A 1 -34.59 16.44 -0.16
CA MET A 1 -33.49 16.56 -1.13
C MET A 1 -32.30 16.02 -0.39
N SER A 2 -31.69 14.92 -0.84
CA SER A 2 -30.39 14.53 -0.27
C SER A 2 -29.45 15.65 -0.66
N GLU A 3 -28.89 16.34 0.33
CA GLU A 3 -27.79 17.26 0.06
C GLU A 3 -26.64 16.39 -0.46
N THR A 4 -26.16 16.72 -1.65
CA THR A 4 -24.94 16.12 -2.19
C THR A 4 -23.80 16.50 -1.24
N ILE A 5 -23.09 15.50 -0.74
CA ILE A 5 -21.92 15.72 0.13
C ILE A 5 -20.94 16.62 -0.62
N SER A 6 -20.44 17.66 0.05
CA SER A 6 -19.51 18.59 -0.59
C SER A 6 -18.17 17.91 -0.87
N GLN A 7 -17.53 18.26 -1.98
CA GLN A 7 -16.21 17.72 -2.31
C GLN A 7 -15.15 18.09 -1.27
N GLU A 8 -15.28 19.24 -0.62
CA GLU A 8 -14.41 19.64 0.50
C GLU A 8 -14.52 18.64 1.66
N THR A 9 -15.74 18.20 1.99
CA THR A 9 -16.00 17.19 3.02
C THR A 9 -15.45 15.82 2.64
N ILE A 10 -15.61 15.41 1.38
CA ILE A 10 -15.06 14.14 0.87
C ILE A 10 -13.52 14.17 0.93
N ASN A 11 -12.90 15.22 0.41
CA ASN A 11 -11.45 15.39 0.43
C ASN A 11 -10.90 15.36 1.87
N ALA A 12 -11.55 16.07 2.80
CA ALA A 12 -11.15 16.06 4.21
C ALA A 12 -11.26 14.67 4.85
N PHE A 13 -12.28 13.89 4.48
CA PHE A 13 -12.46 12.54 4.98
C PHE A 13 -11.39 11.58 4.46
N VAL A 14 -11.09 11.64 3.16
CA VAL A 14 -10.01 10.84 2.55
C VAL A 14 -8.66 11.21 3.14
N VAL A 15 -8.38 12.50 3.37
CA VAL A 15 -7.15 12.95 4.07
C VAL A 15 -7.09 12.39 5.50
N ALA A 16 -8.18 12.43 6.25
CA ALA A 16 -8.23 11.84 7.60
C ALA A 16 -7.93 10.34 7.56
N ALA A 17 -8.39 9.62 6.54
CA ALA A 17 -8.15 8.18 6.39
C ALA A 17 -6.66 7.80 6.20
N HIS A 18 -5.79 8.76 5.88
CA HIS A 18 -4.34 8.52 5.80
C HIS A 18 -3.66 8.38 7.19
N HIS A 19 -4.29 8.86 8.29
CA HIS A 19 -3.59 8.93 9.59
C HIS A 19 -4.45 9.19 10.85
N ASP A 20 -5.70 9.63 10.75
CA ASP A 20 -6.49 10.12 11.89
C ASP A 20 -7.77 9.29 12.09
N LEU A 21 -7.63 8.13 12.75
CA LEU A 21 -8.75 7.24 13.08
C LEU A 21 -9.86 7.94 13.90
N PRO A 22 -9.56 8.73 14.96
CA PRO A 22 -10.59 9.50 15.66
C PRO A 22 -11.41 10.39 14.72
N LYS A 23 -10.75 11.12 13.80
CA LYS A 23 -11.45 12.01 12.86
C LYS A 23 -12.28 11.24 11.85
N VAL A 24 -11.77 10.10 11.36
CA VAL A 24 -12.55 9.18 10.49
C VAL A 24 -13.83 8.73 11.19
N LYS A 25 -13.75 8.31 12.47
CA LYS A 25 -14.92 7.88 13.24
C LYS A 25 -15.93 8.99 13.46
N GLU A 26 -15.46 10.20 13.77
CA GLU A 26 -16.32 11.38 13.95
C GLU A 26 -17.07 11.71 12.65
N MET A 27 -16.33 11.89 11.54
CA MET A 27 -16.91 12.29 10.26
C MET A 27 -17.90 11.26 9.72
N LEU A 28 -17.59 9.97 9.84
CA LEU A 28 -18.46 8.91 9.33
C LEU A 28 -19.71 8.71 10.20
N ALA A 29 -19.65 9.04 11.50
CA ALA A 29 -20.83 9.06 12.36
C ALA A 29 -21.79 10.21 12.01
N GLU A 30 -21.26 11.35 11.54
CA GLU A 30 -22.05 12.51 11.11
C GLU A 30 -22.60 12.34 9.68
N GLU A 31 -21.78 11.83 8.76
CA GLU A 31 -22.13 11.66 7.35
C GLU A 31 -21.73 10.25 6.83
N PRO A 32 -22.58 9.23 7.04
CA PRO A 32 -22.31 7.86 6.61
C PRO A 32 -22.12 7.70 5.09
N GLY A 33 -22.63 8.64 4.29
CA GLY A 33 -22.48 8.61 2.84
C GLY A 33 -21.04 8.74 2.37
N LEU A 34 -20.12 9.25 3.21
CA LEU A 34 -18.70 9.40 2.90
C LEU A 34 -17.94 8.09 2.63
N LEU A 35 -18.46 6.95 3.12
CA LEU A 35 -17.72 5.69 3.24
C LEU A 35 -16.99 5.25 1.96
N ASN A 36 -17.65 5.40 0.81
CA ASN A 36 -17.14 4.97 -0.49
C ASN A 36 -17.08 6.12 -1.50
N GLU A 37 -17.08 7.36 -1.02
CA GLU A 37 -16.93 8.55 -1.88
C GLU A 37 -15.46 8.72 -2.28
N SER A 38 -15.24 9.25 -3.48
CA SER A 38 -13.90 9.48 -4.01
C SER A 38 -13.50 10.94 -3.87
N ALA A 39 -12.30 11.19 -3.35
CA ALA A 39 -11.68 12.50 -3.43
C ALA A 39 -11.39 12.92 -4.88
N GLU A 40 -11.05 14.19 -5.09
CA GLU A 40 -10.76 14.76 -6.42
C GLU A 40 -9.56 14.10 -7.12
N TRP A 41 -8.66 13.50 -6.33
CA TRP A 41 -7.51 12.73 -6.83
C TRP A 41 -7.81 11.25 -7.04
N LEU A 42 -9.10 10.88 -7.16
CA LEU A 42 -9.59 9.55 -7.53
C LEU A 42 -9.22 8.46 -6.51
N GLU A 43 -9.44 8.75 -5.24
CA GLU A 43 -9.12 7.86 -4.12
C GLU A 43 -10.27 7.76 -3.13
N MET A 44 -10.60 6.54 -2.72
CA MET A 44 -11.54 6.27 -1.63
C MET A 44 -10.82 6.25 -0.26
N PRO A 45 -11.54 6.50 0.86
CA PRO A 45 -10.98 6.47 2.21
C PRO A 45 -10.26 5.16 2.54
N ILE A 46 -10.81 4.02 2.09
CA ILE A 46 -10.17 2.72 2.33
C ILE A 46 -8.85 2.56 1.57
N GLN A 47 -8.74 3.17 0.38
CA GLN A 47 -7.53 3.13 -0.45
C GLN A 47 -6.45 4.04 0.13
N ALA A 48 -6.84 5.19 0.68
CA ALA A 48 -5.97 6.06 1.47
C ALA A 48 -5.38 5.30 2.67
N ALA A 49 -6.23 4.65 3.46
CA ALA A 49 -5.78 3.83 4.58
C ALA A 49 -4.90 2.65 4.13
N ALA A 50 -5.23 2.03 3.00
CA ALA A 50 -4.49 0.91 2.45
C ALA A 50 -3.08 1.29 2.04
N HIS A 51 -2.92 2.31 1.19
CA HIS A 51 -1.59 2.63 0.65
C HIS A 51 -0.65 3.28 1.68
N THR A 52 -1.22 3.87 2.74
CA THR A 52 -0.45 4.41 3.88
C THR A 52 -0.21 3.37 4.99
N GLY A 53 -0.71 2.14 4.85
CA GLY A 53 -0.53 1.07 5.83
C GLY A 53 -1.32 1.23 7.13
N GLN A 54 -2.34 2.10 7.15
CA GLN A 54 -3.18 2.36 8.33
C GLN A 54 -4.20 1.25 8.55
N ARG A 55 -3.71 0.09 9.00
CA ARG A 55 -4.53 -1.12 9.22
C ARG A 55 -5.73 -0.91 10.10
N GLU A 56 -5.60 -0.12 11.17
CA GLU A 56 -6.72 0.15 12.08
C GLU A 56 -7.83 0.97 11.40
N ILE A 57 -7.47 1.92 10.54
CA ILE A 57 -8.43 2.72 9.77
C ILE A 57 -9.08 1.85 8.70
N ALA A 58 -8.27 1.10 7.94
CA ALA A 58 -8.78 0.19 6.91
C ALA A 58 -9.76 -0.85 7.51
N GLN A 59 -9.39 -1.49 8.63
CA GLN A 59 -10.27 -2.43 9.33
C GLN A 59 -11.57 -1.76 9.77
N TYR A 60 -11.50 -0.57 10.36
CA TYR A 60 -12.69 0.15 10.78
C TYR A 60 -13.63 0.46 9.60
N LEU A 61 -13.08 0.94 8.46
CA LEU A 61 -13.87 1.24 7.27
C LEU A 61 -14.51 -0.04 6.69
N LEU A 62 -13.79 -1.16 6.67
CA LEU A 62 -14.33 -2.47 6.30
C LEU A 62 -15.47 -2.92 7.22
N ASP A 63 -15.33 -2.72 8.53
CA ASP A 63 -16.38 -3.02 9.51
C ASP A 63 -17.64 -2.16 9.28
N GLN A 64 -17.50 -0.98 8.64
CA GLN A 64 -18.63 -0.14 8.22
C GLN A 64 -19.19 -0.50 6.84
N GLY A 65 -18.57 -1.44 6.11
CA GLY A 65 -19.02 -1.89 4.80
C GLY A 65 -18.35 -1.17 3.62
N ALA A 66 -17.14 -0.65 3.79
CA ALA A 66 -16.35 -0.15 2.67
C ALA A 66 -16.05 -1.26 1.65
N VAL A 67 -15.92 -0.89 0.37
CA VAL A 67 -15.62 -1.84 -0.70
C VAL A 67 -14.19 -2.37 -0.56
N LEU A 68 -14.04 -3.69 -0.54
CA LEU A 68 -12.73 -4.35 -0.53
C LEU A 68 -12.21 -4.52 -1.95
N ASP A 69 -11.07 -3.89 -2.26
CA ASP A 69 -10.28 -4.18 -3.45
C ASP A 69 -9.07 -5.09 -3.14
N ILE A 70 -8.44 -5.64 -4.19
CA ILE A 70 -7.31 -6.57 -4.03
C ILE A 70 -6.09 -5.92 -3.36
N CYS A 71 -5.86 -4.62 -3.58
CA CYS A 71 -4.76 -3.89 -2.97
C CYS A 71 -4.95 -3.79 -1.44
N THR A 72 -6.16 -3.46 -1.02
CA THR A 72 -6.56 -3.41 0.38
C THR A 72 -6.50 -4.80 0.99
N ALA A 73 -7.00 -5.84 0.31
CA ALA A 73 -6.93 -7.22 0.78
C ALA A 73 -5.47 -7.66 1.00
N ALA A 74 -4.57 -7.31 0.07
CA ALA A 74 -3.16 -7.61 0.16
C ALA A 74 -2.47 -6.90 1.32
N MET A 75 -2.77 -5.62 1.56
CA MET A 75 -2.24 -4.87 2.71
C MET A 75 -2.74 -5.46 4.03
N MET A 76 -4.02 -5.80 4.11
CA MET A 76 -4.68 -6.33 5.31
C MET A 76 -4.26 -7.76 5.63
N GLY A 77 -3.66 -8.48 4.68
CA GLY A 77 -3.31 -9.88 4.88
C GLY A 77 -4.48 -10.85 4.67
N PHE A 78 -5.51 -10.44 3.93
CA PHE A 78 -6.67 -11.25 3.64
C PHE A 78 -6.38 -12.22 2.50
N GLU A 79 -5.64 -13.29 2.82
CA GLU A 79 -5.16 -14.27 1.85
C GLU A 79 -6.29 -14.92 1.04
N ASP A 80 -7.42 -15.25 1.70
CA ASP A 80 -8.55 -15.91 1.04
C ASP A 80 -9.19 -14.99 -0.02
N ASP A 81 -9.37 -13.71 0.29
CA ASP A 81 -9.90 -12.72 -0.65
C ASP A 81 -8.94 -12.48 -1.83
N VAL A 82 -7.63 -12.36 -1.57
CA VAL A 82 -6.62 -12.26 -2.64
C VAL A 82 -6.68 -13.49 -3.55
N ASN A 83 -6.73 -14.70 -2.98
CA ASN A 83 -6.82 -15.93 -3.76
C ASN A 83 -8.12 -15.99 -4.59
N ALA A 84 -9.24 -15.57 -4.01
CA ALA A 84 -10.53 -15.56 -4.69
C ALA A 84 -10.52 -14.59 -5.89
N ILE A 85 -10.01 -13.38 -5.71
CA ILE A 85 -9.93 -12.37 -6.77
C ILE A 85 -9.01 -12.84 -7.90
N LEU A 86 -7.82 -13.38 -7.58
CA LEU A 86 -6.91 -13.90 -8.61
C LEU A 86 -7.44 -15.12 -9.35
N ALA A 87 -8.26 -15.95 -8.68
CA ALA A 87 -8.90 -17.10 -9.32
C ALA A 87 -10.00 -16.68 -10.32
N GLU A 88 -10.72 -15.59 -10.02
CA GLU A 88 -11.71 -15.01 -10.92
C GLU A 88 -11.07 -14.23 -12.07
N ASP A 89 -10.07 -13.41 -11.76
CA ASP A 89 -9.31 -12.59 -12.70
C ASP A 89 -7.80 -12.68 -12.43
N PRO A 90 -7.08 -13.58 -13.14
CA PRO A 90 -5.63 -13.67 -13.02
C PRO A 90 -4.88 -12.39 -13.40
N SER A 91 -5.47 -11.51 -14.22
CA SER A 91 -4.84 -10.25 -14.60
C SER A 91 -4.80 -9.24 -13.46
N ALA A 92 -5.61 -9.44 -12.41
CA ALA A 92 -5.57 -8.64 -11.19
C ALA A 92 -4.21 -8.69 -10.47
N ALA A 93 -3.33 -9.65 -10.78
CA ALA A 93 -1.94 -9.66 -10.32
C ALA A 93 -1.14 -8.42 -10.78
N GLN A 94 -1.58 -7.74 -11.84
CA GLN A 94 -1.00 -6.50 -12.37
C GLN A 94 -1.74 -5.24 -11.91
N ALA A 95 -2.67 -5.36 -10.96
CA ALA A 95 -3.46 -4.23 -10.51
C ALA A 95 -2.61 -3.14 -9.86
N THR A 96 -3.16 -1.93 -9.86
CA THR A 96 -2.63 -0.78 -9.13
C THR A 96 -3.72 -0.24 -8.21
N GLY A 97 -3.34 0.25 -7.03
CA GLY A 97 -4.21 1.01 -6.14
C GLY A 97 -4.23 2.50 -6.48
N ALA A 98 -4.60 3.32 -5.49
CA ALA A 98 -4.51 4.78 -5.58
C ALA A 98 -3.10 5.23 -5.99
N HIS A 99 -3.01 6.35 -6.71
CA HIS A 99 -1.75 6.91 -7.22
C HIS A 99 -0.92 5.94 -8.08
N GLU A 100 -1.58 4.98 -8.75
CA GLU A 100 -0.93 3.95 -9.57
C GLU A 100 0.05 3.07 -8.78
N ILE A 101 -0.08 3.02 -7.45
CA ILE A 101 0.77 2.20 -6.59
C ILE A 101 0.58 0.73 -6.95
N PRO A 102 1.63 -0.01 -7.34
CA PRO A 102 1.49 -1.40 -7.77
C PRO A 102 1.01 -2.33 -6.66
N LEU A 103 0.24 -3.36 -7.00
CA LEU A 103 -0.30 -4.33 -6.04
C LEU A 103 0.78 -4.94 -5.12
N MET A 104 1.99 -5.21 -5.63
CA MET A 104 3.10 -5.78 -4.84
C MET A 104 3.57 -4.86 -3.70
N PHE A 105 3.29 -3.55 -3.76
CA PHE A 105 3.61 -2.60 -2.69
C PHE A 105 2.83 -2.88 -1.39
N PHE A 106 1.56 -3.25 -1.51
CA PHE A 106 0.63 -3.42 -0.39
C PHE A 106 1.01 -4.55 0.58
N PRO A 107 1.33 -5.79 0.14
CA PRO A 107 1.85 -6.80 1.06
C PRO A 107 3.25 -6.41 1.58
N ALA A 108 4.03 -5.62 0.84
CA ALA A 108 5.36 -5.19 1.27
C ALA A 108 5.30 -4.25 2.49
N ILE A 109 4.44 -3.22 2.47
CA ILE A 109 4.19 -2.36 3.65
C ILE A 109 3.44 -3.11 4.78
N GLY A 110 2.66 -4.13 4.43
CA GLY A 110 1.96 -5.00 5.39
C GLY A 110 2.83 -6.13 5.98
N ASN A 111 4.08 -6.27 5.55
CA ASN A 111 4.96 -7.39 5.88
C ASN A 111 4.33 -8.79 5.65
N ASN A 112 3.55 -8.96 4.59
CA ASN A 112 2.87 -10.22 4.29
C ASN A 112 3.55 -10.97 3.12
N ILE A 113 4.60 -11.72 3.46
CA ILE A 113 5.37 -12.51 2.48
C ILE A 113 4.51 -13.57 1.80
N ALA A 114 3.57 -14.20 2.51
CA ALA A 114 2.71 -15.24 1.93
C ALA A 114 1.85 -14.70 0.78
N ILE A 115 1.30 -13.50 0.93
CA ILE A 115 0.59 -12.81 -0.17
C ILE A 115 1.57 -12.42 -1.27
N ALA A 116 2.73 -11.86 -0.95
CA ALA A 116 3.73 -11.49 -1.96
C ALA A 116 4.14 -12.69 -2.83
N GLU A 117 4.34 -13.87 -2.22
CA GLU A 117 4.61 -15.13 -2.93
C GLU A 117 3.48 -15.52 -3.89
N LYS A 118 2.22 -15.41 -3.44
CA LYS A 118 1.05 -15.70 -4.27
C LYS A 118 0.94 -14.75 -5.46
N LEU A 119 1.15 -13.45 -5.22
CA LEU A 119 1.13 -12.45 -6.29
C LEU A 119 2.23 -12.71 -7.32
N LEU A 120 3.45 -13.00 -6.86
CA LEU A 120 4.58 -13.30 -7.74
C LEU A 120 4.33 -14.58 -8.55
N ALA A 121 3.77 -15.62 -7.92
CA ALA A 121 3.36 -16.85 -8.61
C ALA A 121 2.23 -16.61 -9.63
N ALA A 122 1.37 -15.62 -9.41
CA ALA A 122 0.36 -15.16 -10.34
C ALA A 122 0.92 -14.22 -11.44
N GLY A 123 2.23 -13.95 -11.42
CA GLY A 123 2.94 -13.20 -12.45
C GLY A 123 3.07 -11.70 -12.17
N ALA A 124 2.76 -11.22 -10.96
CA ALA A 124 3.00 -9.83 -10.58
C ALA A 124 4.47 -9.44 -10.79
N ASP A 125 4.73 -8.26 -11.33
CA ASP A 125 6.09 -7.75 -11.51
C ASP A 125 6.66 -7.25 -10.18
N ILE A 126 7.77 -7.86 -9.73
CA ILE A 126 8.48 -7.52 -8.50
C ILE A 126 9.02 -6.08 -8.51
N ASN A 127 9.31 -5.54 -9.71
CA ASN A 127 9.87 -4.22 -9.95
C ASN A 127 8.83 -3.22 -10.48
N ALA A 128 7.55 -3.57 -10.42
CA ALA A 128 6.50 -2.62 -10.75
C ALA A 128 6.66 -1.33 -9.93
N GLY A 129 6.37 -0.19 -10.56
CA GLY A 129 6.47 1.13 -9.94
C GLY A 129 7.87 1.76 -9.96
N GLU A 130 8.83 1.22 -10.72
CA GLU A 130 10.10 1.93 -10.97
C GLU A 130 9.85 3.35 -11.53
N GLY A 131 10.54 4.35 -10.96
CA GLY A 131 10.25 5.77 -11.18
C GLY A 131 9.21 6.36 -10.22
N GLY A 132 8.69 5.52 -9.32
CA GLY A 132 7.83 5.83 -8.17
C GLY A 132 8.11 4.84 -7.04
N ASN A 133 7.12 4.57 -6.19
CA ASN A 133 7.30 3.64 -5.07
C ASN A 133 7.21 2.17 -5.51
N THR A 134 8.34 1.46 -5.48
CA THR A 134 8.39 -0.01 -5.63
C THR A 134 8.08 -0.72 -4.31
N ALA A 135 7.79 -2.03 -4.37
CA ALA A 135 7.60 -2.85 -3.17
C ALA A 135 8.81 -2.79 -2.21
N LEU A 136 10.02 -2.68 -2.75
CA LEU A 136 11.24 -2.54 -1.94
C LEU A 136 11.26 -1.21 -1.16
N HIS A 137 10.81 -0.10 -1.75
CA HIS A 137 10.66 1.16 -1.02
C HIS A 137 9.64 1.01 0.12
N GLY A 138 8.49 0.39 -0.14
CA GLY A 138 7.45 0.15 0.87
C GLY A 138 7.95 -0.67 2.06
N ALA A 139 8.64 -1.79 1.79
CA ALA A 139 9.21 -2.63 2.83
C ALA A 139 10.28 -1.90 3.65
N VAL A 140 11.16 -1.14 2.99
CA VAL A 140 12.22 -0.38 3.67
C VAL A 140 11.64 0.77 4.50
N GLY A 141 10.75 1.59 3.93
CA GLY A 141 10.12 2.70 4.64
C GLY A 141 9.28 2.25 5.85
N SER A 142 8.80 1.01 5.83
CA SER A 142 8.07 0.40 6.95
C SER A 142 8.96 -0.35 7.94
N GLY A 143 10.27 -0.45 7.69
CA GLY A 143 11.22 -1.15 8.58
C GLY A 143 11.13 -2.69 8.54
N HIS A 144 10.52 -3.28 7.51
CA HIS A 144 10.24 -4.72 7.43
C HIS A 144 11.42 -5.52 6.89
N LEU A 145 12.43 -5.74 7.73
CA LEU A 145 13.70 -6.38 7.34
C LEU A 145 13.54 -7.75 6.64
N GLU A 146 12.62 -8.61 7.08
CA GLU A 146 12.41 -9.92 6.42
C GLU A 146 11.76 -9.77 5.04
N MET A 147 10.82 -8.84 4.87
CA MET A 147 10.26 -8.52 3.56
C MET A 147 11.34 -7.96 2.63
N VAL A 148 12.22 -7.08 3.13
CA VAL A 148 13.37 -6.58 2.35
C VAL A 148 14.26 -7.73 1.87
N ARG A 149 14.60 -8.68 2.75
CA ARG A 149 15.37 -9.88 2.37
C ARG A 149 14.66 -10.68 1.29
N TRP A 150 13.36 -10.92 1.46
CA TRP A 150 12.57 -11.70 0.53
C TRP A 150 12.51 -11.04 -0.85
N LEU A 151 12.26 -9.72 -0.91
CA LEU A 151 12.22 -8.96 -2.15
C LEU A 151 13.57 -9.01 -2.89
N LEU A 152 14.68 -8.78 -2.19
CA LEU A 152 16.02 -8.85 -2.78
C LEU A 152 16.36 -10.26 -3.29
N ALA A 153 15.89 -11.30 -2.60
CA ALA A 153 16.06 -12.69 -3.04
C ALA A 153 15.25 -13.03 -4.30
N HIS A 154 14.28 -12.20 -4.66
CA HIS A 154 13.45 -12.32 -5.87
C HIS A 154 13.75 -11.22 -6.89
N ASP A 155 14.99 -10.75 -6.94
CA ASP A 155 15.50 -9.81 -7.95
C ASP A 155 14.82 -8.42 -7.94
N ALA A 156 14.31 -7.98 -6.78
CA ALA A 156 13.90 -6.60 -6.60
C ALA A 156 15.11 -5.66 -6.77
N ASN A 157 14.96 -4.60 -7.57
CA ASN A 157 16.00 -3.67 -7.93
C ASN A 157 16.38 -2.76 -6.73
N PRO A 158 17.58 -2.90 -6.13
CA PRO A 158 18.00 -2.10 -4.99
C PRO A 158 18.39 -0.66 -5.36
N TYR A 159 18.43 -0.33 -6.66
CA TYR A 159 18.79 0.99 -7.18
C TYR A 159 17.58 1.75 -7.75
N ALA A 160 16.37 1.18 -7.66
CA ALA A 160 15.15 1.86 -8.11
C ALA A 160 15.01 3.22 -7.42
N LEU A 161 14.54 4.23 -8.13
CA LEU A 161 14.31 5.56 -7.58
C LEU A 161 12.82 5.79 -7.33
N ASP A 162 12.48 6.30 -6.14
CA ASP A 162 11.14 6.77 -5.81
C ASP A 162 10.80 8.13 -6.46
N PHE A 163 9.60 8.65 -6.17
CA PHE A 163 9.15 9.97 -6.66
C PHE A 163 10.01 11.14 -6.18
N ASN A 164 10.80 10.95 -5.11
CA ASN A 164 11.73 11.94 -4.57
C ASN A 164 13.16 11.73 -5.07
N GLY A 165 13.38 10.76 -5.97
CA GLY A 165 14.71 10.39 -6.46
C GLY A 165 15.56 9.69 -5.40
N LYS A 166 14.94 9.00 -4.44
CA LYS A 166 15.59 8.24 -3.37
C LYS A 166 15.65 6.77 -3.74
N MET A 167 16.79 6.15 -3.49
CA MET A 167 16.92 4.69 -3.49
C MET A 167 16.38 4.11 -2.18
N PRO A 168 16.06 2.80 -2.13
CA PRO A 168 15.67 2.14 -0.89
C PRO A 168 16.67 2.35 0.25
N ILE A 169 17.98 2.32 -0.03
CA ILE A 169 18.99 2.56 1.02
C ILE A 169 18.93 3.98 1.59
N ASP A 170 18.59 4.98 0.78
CA ASP A 170 18.46 6.37 1.26
C ASP A 170 17.32 6.48 2.29
N LEU A 171 16.22 5.74 2.08
CA LEU A 171 15.12 5.66 3.05
C LEU A 171 15.56 4.96 4.33
N ALA A 172 16.28 3.83 4.22
CA ALA A 172 16.79 3.10 5.38
C ALA A 172 17.74 3.97 6.25
N GLU A 173 18.60 4.77 5.61
CA GLU A 173 19.52 5.67 6.31
C GLU A 173 18.79 6.86 6.96
N ALA A 174 17.81 7.45 6.27
CA ALA A 174 16.99 8.56 6.78
C ALA A 174 16.18 8.15 8.01
N GLU A 175 15.59 6.95 8.00
CA GLU A 175 14.79 6.40 9.12
C GLU A 175 15.65 5.66 10.16
N HIS A 176 16.98 5.64 9.99
CA HIS A 176 17.94 4.97 10.87
C HIS A 176 17.74 3.44 11.01
N PHE A 177 17.15 2.79 10.01
CA PHE A 177 17.02 1.34 9.93
C PHE A 177 18.35 0.66 9.58
N THR A 178 19.25 0.63 10.57
CA THR A 178 20.65 0.23 10.40
C THR A 178 20.79 -1.17 9.79
N GLU A 179 20.02 -2.17 10.27
CA GLU A 179 20.09 -3.54 9.73
C GLU A 179 19.65 -3.62 8.25
N ILE A 180 18.66 -2.80 7.86
CA ILE A 180 18.20 -2.73 6.47
C ILE A 180 19.25 -2.02 5.60
N ALA A 181 19.81 -0.90 6.08
CA ALA A 181 20.90 -0.21 5.40
C ALA A 181 22.11 -1.12 5.22
N ASP A 182 22.47 -1.91 6.24
CA ASP A 182 23.54 -2.90 6.19
C ASP A 182 23.27 -4.01 5.17
N LEU A 183 22.02 -4.45 5.05
CA LEU A 183 21.60 -5.42 4.04
C LEU A 183 21.69 -4.87 2.61
N LEU A 184 21.40 -3.58 2.42
CA LEU A 184 21.41 -2.92 1.11
C LEU A 184 22.81 -2.42 0.68
N ARG A 185 23.69 -2.15 1.64
CA ARG A 185 25.02 -1.56 1.37
C ARG A 185 25.89 -2.35 0.40
N PRO A 186 25.93 -3.69 0.41
CA PRO A 186 26.72 -4.47 -0.56
C PRO A 186 26.33 -4.20 -2.02
N TYR A 187 25.08 -3.86 -2.30
CA TYR A 187 24.64 -3.52 -3.65
C TYR A 187 25.22 -2.18 -4.11
N MET A 188 25.44 -1.23 -3.19
CA MET A 188 25.99 0.09 -3.53
C MET A 188 27.50 0.07 -3.80
N GLN A 189 28.17 -1.02 -3.46
CA GLN A 189 29.60 -1.23 -3.67
C GLN A 189 29.82 -2.10 -4.90
N THR A 190 29.48 -1.59 -6.08
CA THR A 190 29.93 -2.22 -7.32
C THR A 190 31.37 -1.78 -7.63
N GLU A 191 32.24 -2.76 -7.90
CA GLU A 191 33.66 -2.58 -8.28
C GLU A 191 33.84 -1.77 -9.57
#